data_AF-A0A7Y9UUD0-F1
#
_entry.id   AF-A0A7Y9UUD0-F1
#
_cell.length_a   1.000
_cell.length_b   1.000
_cell.length_c   1.000
_cell.angle_alpha   90.00
_cell.angle_beta   90.00
_cell.angle_gamma   90.00
#
_symmetry.space_group_name_H-M   'P 1'
#
loop_
_entity.id
_entity.type
_entity.pdbx_description
1 polymer ?
#
loop_
_entity_poly.entity_id
_entity_poly.type
_entity_poly.pdbx_seq_one_letter_code
_entity_poly.pdbx_strand_id
1 'polypeptide(L)'
;MPLTPEVLTANREAVAWLFSLDVSFAPDEEPWFTIDGIESPRQVGSDGSGGAFVLLPSQNVLYVSSEGRAGIIADTFEAFVQLVVARPYWLDILKFSGGGDLAEMRRAAEALEATLDDEDEINEAREEIRMNLALGEADDPVGALYEAIAASDAIVRATDGSPFTTLFNRFSIDNNPMLRNAAA
;
A
#
# COMPACT_ATOMS: atom_id res chain seq x y z
N MET A 1 -15.32 10.10 12.55
CA MET A 1 -16.01 9.37 11.46
C MET A 1 -14.90 8.70 10.68
N PRO A 2 -14.97 7.39 10.39
CA PRO A 2 -13.90 6.71 9.67
C PRO A 2 -13.71 7.34 8.29
N LEU A 3 -12.46 7.47 7.83
CA LEU A 3 -12.17 7.96 6.49
C LEU A 3 -12.74 7.01 5.43
N THR A 4 -13.45 7.57 4.44
CA THR A 4 -13.98 6.82 3.29
C THR A 4 -13.40 7.36 1.98
N PRO A 5 -13.45 6.59 0.87
CA PRO A 5 -13.02 7.07 -0.44
C PRO A 5 -13.73 8.37 -0.86
N GLU A 6 -15.01 8.54 -0.53
CA GLU A 6 -15.79 9.74 -0.88
C GLU A 6 -15.33 10.97 -0.09
N VAL A 7 -15.01 10.78 1.20
CA VAL A 7 -14.48 11.86 2.04
C VAL A 7 -13.09 12.27 1.55
N LEU A 8 -12.24 11.28 1.22
CA LEU A 8 -10.91 11.55 0.69
C LEU A 8 -10.97 12.29 -0.65
N THR A 9 -11.74 11.78 -1.61
CA THR A 9 -11.84 12.37 -2.96
C THR A 9 -12.51 13.75 -2.98
N ALA A 10 -13.29 14.09 -1.96
CA ALA A 10 -13.80 15.46 -1.75
C ALA A 10 -12.70 16.44 -1.28
N ASN A 11 -11.62 15.95 -0.67
CA ASN A 11 -10.48 16.76 -0.23
C ASN A 11 -9.40 16.82 -1.33
N ARG A 12 -9.47 17.85 -2.18
CA ARG A 12 -8.57 18.01 -3.33
C ARG A 12 -7.09 18.15 -2.95
N GLU A 13 -6.81 18.75 -1.81
CA GLU A 13 -5.44 18.97 -1.34
C GLU A 13 -4.82 17.65 -0.89
N ALA A 14 -5.54 16.88 -0.07
CA ALA A 14 -5.11 15.53 0.31
C ALA A 14 -4.93 14.60 -0.90
N VAL A 15 -5.82 14.68 -1.90
CA VAL A 15 -5.68 13.90 -3.15
C VAL A 15 -4.44 14.31 -3.94
N ALA A 16 -4.13 15.61 -4.02
CA ALA A 16 -2.95 16.09 -4.74
C ALA A 16 -1.65 15.61 -4.07
N TRP A 17 -1.59 15.64 -2.74
CA TRP A 17 -0.45 15.11 -1.99
C TRP A 17 -0.34 13.58 -2.09
N LEU A 18 -1.45 12.84 -2.03
CA LEU A 18 -1.40 11.38 -2.23
C LEU A 18 -0.92 11.03 -3.65
N PHE A 19 -1.29 11.85 -4.64
CA PHE A 19 -0.81 11.68 -6.02
C PHE A 19 0.71 11.90 -6.14
N SER A 20 1.31 12.80 -5.36
CA SER A 20 2.78 12.95 -5.32
C SER A 20 3.48 11.77 -4.64
N LEU A 21 2.73 10.93 -3.91
CA LEU A 21 3.18 9.65 -3.36
C LEU A 21 2.79 8.46 -4.26
N ASP A 22 2.57 8.71 -5.55
CA ASP A 22 2.18 7.73 -6.58
C ASP A 22 0.83 7.03 -6.32
N VAL A 23 0.00 7.54 -5.41
CA VAL A 23 -1.33 6.99 -5.13
C VAL A 23 -2.41 7.87 -5.73
N SER A 24 -3.14 7.35 -6.70
CA SER A 24 -4.24 8.04 -7.35
C SER A 24 -5.59 7.45 -6.96
N PHE A 25 -6.60 8.32 -6.80
CA PHE A 25 -7.99 7.92 -6.58
C PHE A 25 -8.80 8.37 -7.79
N ALA A 26 -9.29 7.40 -8.53
CA ALA A 26 -10.09 7.61 -9.74
C ALA A 26 -11.46 6.91 -9.56
N PRO A 27 -12.51 7.39 -10.24
CA PRO A 27 -13.81 6.71 -10.20
C PRO A 27 -13.69 5.27 -10.70
N ASP A 28 -14.54 4.40 -10.13
CA ASP A 28 -14.51 2.95 -10.27
C ASP A 28 -14.22 2.51 -11.72
N GLU A 29 -13.02 1.98 -11.96
CA GLU A 29 -12.66 1.30 -13.21
C GLU A 29 -13.07 -0.17 -13.13
N GLU A 30 -13.46 -0.75 -14.27
CA GLU A 30 -13.73 -2.18 -14.35
C GLU A 30 -12.42 -2.96 -14.14
N PRO A 31 -12.30 -3.78 -13.10
CA PRO A 31 -11.04 -4.44 -12.80
C PRO A 31 -10.62 -5.42 -13.90
N TRP A 32 -9.34 -5.43 -14.22
CA TRP A 32 -8.74 -6.34 -15.20
C TRP A 32 -8.44 -7.74 -14.60
N PHE A 33 -9.05 -8.06 -13.46
CA PHE A 33 -8.92 -9.29 -12.70
C PHE A 33 -10.26 -9.66 -12.04
N THR A 34 -10.34 -10.87 -11.51
CA THR A 34 -11.48 -11.32 -10.70
C THR A 34 -11.02 -11.69 -9.30
N ILE A 35 -11.92 -11.63 -8.33
CA ILE A 35 -11.67 -12.05 -6.94
C ILE A 35 -12.70 -13.12 -6.61
N ASP A 36 -12.23 -14.30 -6.20
CA ASP A 36 -13.11 -15.42 -5.89
C ASP A 36 -14.09 -15.01 -4.76
N GLY A 37 -15.40 -15.20 -5.01
CA GLY A 37 -16.45 -14.85 -4.04
C GLY A 37 -16.88 -13.38 -4.04
N ILE A 38 -16.30 -12.53 -4.89
CA ILE A 38 -16.67 -11.10 -5.00
C ILE A 38 -17.20 -10.81 -6.40
N GLU A 39 -18.49 -10.50 -6.52
CA GLU A 39 -19.15 -10.27 -7.82
C GLU A 39 -18.91 -8.85 -8.36
N SER A 40 -18.77 -7.86 -7.48
CA SER A 40 -18.61 -6.45 -7.88
C SER A 40 -17.53 -5.79 -7.02
N PRO A 41 -16.24 -6.09 -7.32
CA PRO A 41 -15.14 -5.43 -6.65
C PRO A 41 -15.12 -3.93 -6.95
N ARG A 42 -14.92 -3.13 -5.90
CA ARG A 42 -14.87 -1.67 -6.02
C ARG A 42 -13.42 -1.20 -6.06
N GLN A 43 -12.89 -0.94 -7.24
CA GLN A 43 -11.58 -0.31 -7.38
C GLN A 43 -11.68 1.17 -7.00
N VAL A 44 -10.93 1.59 -5.98
CA VAL A 44 -10.96 2.96 -5.44
C VAL A 44 -9.76 3.80 -5.89
N GLY A 45 -8.73 3.17 -6.44
CA GLY A 45 -7.51 3.87 -6.87
C GLY A 45 -6.48 2.97 -7.55
N SER A 46 -5.32 3.55 -7.86
CA SER A 46 -4.16 2.87 -8.46
C SER A 46 -2.83 3.43 -7.97
N ASP A 47 -1.76 2.68 -8.15
CA ASP A 47 -0.39 3.03 -7.75
C ASP A 47 0.43 3.75 -8.84
N GLY A 48 -0.22 4.26 -9.89
CA GLY A 48 0.45 4.92 -11.03
C GLY A 48 1.28 4.00 -11.94
N SER A 49 1.49 2.73 -11.57
CA SER A 49 2.29 1.73 -12.29
C SER A 49 1.47 0.54 -12.83
N GLY A 50 0.14 0.65 -12.73
CA GLY A 50 -0.82 -0.35 -13.20
C GLY A 50 -1.36 -1.27 -12.11
N GLY A 51 -0.94 -1.10 -10.86
CA GLY A 51 -1.56 -1.75 -9.70
C GLY A 51 -2.86 -1.07 -9.30
N ALA A 52 -3.76 -1.82 -8.67
CA ALA A 52 -5.10 -1.39 -8.30
C ALA A 52 -5.34 -1.54 -6.79
N PHE A 53 -6.02 -0.56 -6.20
CA PHE A 53 -6.54 -0.63 -4.83
C PHE A 53 -8.04 -0.92 -4.87
N VAL A 54 -8.46 -2.01 -4.22
CA VAL A 54 -9.85 -2.46 -4.20
C VAL A 54 -10.38 -2.45 -2.78
N LEU A 55 -11.51 -1.78 -2.56
CA LEU A 55 -12.23 -1.84 -1.30
C LEU A 55 -13.17 -3.06 -1.32
N LEU A 56 -12.90 -4.03 -0.46
CA LEU A 56 -13.71 -5.25 -0.35
C LEU A 56 -15.00 -5.00 0.44
N PRO A 57 -16.03 -5.85 0.31
CA PRO A 57 -17.24 -5.77 1.13
C PRO A 57 -16.96 -5.80 2.64
N SER A 58 -15.91 -6.52 3.06
CA SER A 58 -15.44 -6.57 4.45
C SER A 58 -14.77 -5.28 4.94
N GLN A 59 -14.63 -4.27 4.07
CA GLN A 59 -13.96 -2.98 4.28
C GLN A 59 -12.43 -3.01 4.28
N ASN A 60 -11.82 -4.19 4.14
CA ASN A 60 -10.37 -4.30 3.92
C ASN A 60 -9.99 -3.76 2.54
N VAL A 61 -8.75 -3.28 2.43
CA VAL A 61 -8.18 -2.83 1.16
C VAL A 61 -7.28 -3.92 0.59
N LEU A 62 -7.66 -4.43 -0.57
CA LEU A 62 -6.87 -5.34 -1.38
C LEU A 62 -6.01 -4.53 -2.36
N TYR A 63 -4.73 -4.87 -2.47
CA TYR A 63 -3.88 -4.41 -3.55
C TYR A 63 -3.66 -5.52 -4.56
N VAL A 64 -3.74 -5.17 -5.85
CA VAL A 64 -3.53 -6.07 -6.98
C VAL A 64 -2.51 -5.45 -7.92
N SER A 65 -1.32 -6.06 -8.00
CA SER A 65 -0.23 -5.62 -8.86
C SER A 65 -0.40 -6.14 -10.29
N SER A 66 -0.05 -5.30 -11.27
CA SER A 66 0.07 -5.68 -12.68
C SER A 66 1.04 -6.85 -12.94
N GLU A 67 1.94 -7.15 -11.99
CA GLU A 67 2.91 -8.25 -12.06
C GLU A 67 2.36 -9.61 -11.58
N GLY A 68 1.05 -9.73 -11.33
CA GLY A 68 0.44 -11.00 -10.93
C GLY A 68 0.58 -11.31 -9.44
N ARG A 69 0.60 -10.28 -8.60
CA ARG A 69 0.61 -10.39 -7.13
C ARG A 69 -0.56 -9.68 -6.50
N ALA A 70 -1.12 -10.24 -5.44
CA ALA A 70 -2.21 -9.61 -4.72
C ALA A 70 -2.19 -9.98 -3.24
N GLY A 71 -2.82 -9.13 -2.43
CA GLY A 71 -2.99 -9.35 -1.00
C GLY A 71 -3.71 -8.18 -0.33
N ILE A 72 -4.39 -8.47 0.77
CA ILE A 72 -4.97 -7.44 1.64
C ILE A 72 -3.81 -6.68 2.28
N ILE A 73 -3.80 -5.36 2.15
CA ILE A 73 -2.74 -4.49 2.65
C ILE A 73 -3.17 -3.63 3.85
N ALA A 74 -4.47 -3.56 4.13
CA ALA A 74 -5.01 -2.86 5.29
C ALA A 74 -6.41 -3.38 5.67
N ASP A 75 -6.73 -3.33 6.96
CA ASP A 75 -8.04 -3.74 7.47
C ASP A 75 -9.16 -2.72 7.21
N THR A 76 -8.79 -1.46 6.99
CA THR A 76 -9.73 -0.39 6.67
C THR A 76 -9.11 0.55 5.64
N PHE A 77 -9.97 1.33 4.97
CA PHE A 77 -9.52 2.39 4.07
C PHE A 77 -8.67 3.45 4.79
N GLU A 78 -9.02 3.80 6.03
CA GLU A 78 -8.22 4.73 6.84
C GLU A 78 -6.83 4.18 7.12
N ALA A 79 -6.72 2.90 7.52
CA ALA A 79 -5.44 2.24 7.76
C ALA A 79 -4.58 2.16 6.49
N PHE A 80 -5.19 1.98 5.31
CA PHE A 80 -4.49 2.07 4.03
C PHE A 80 -3.90 3.45 3.79
N VAL A 81 -4.69 4.52 3.97
CA VAL A 81 -4.19 5.89 3.78
C VAL A 81 -3.10 6.21 4.81
N GLN A 82 -3.25 5.78 6.05
CA GLN A 82 -2.23 5.91 7.10
C GLN A 82 -0.93 5.18 6.72
N LEU A 83 -1.01 3.98 6.12
CA LEU A 83 0.15 3.26 5.63
C LEU A 83 0.88 4.06 4.54
N VAL A 84 0.17 4.54 3.52
CA VAL A 84 0.75 5.31 2.41
C VAL A 84 1.43 6.57 2.93
N VAL A 85 0.78 7.29 3.86
CA VAL A 85 1.34 8.49 4.47
C VAL A 85 2.58 8.15 5.29
N ALA A 86 2.49 7.20 6.21
CA ALA A 86 3.60 6.86 7.08
C ALA A 86 4.80 6.25 6.31
N ARG A 87 4.53 5.45 5.27
CA ARG A 87 5.51 4.71 4.48
C ARG A 87 5.18 4.80 2.98
N PRO A 88 5.47 5.92 2.30
CA PRO A 88 5.19 6.07 0.87
C PRO A 88 5.82 4.97 0.00
N TYR A 89 6.98 4.47 0.44
CA TYR A 89 7.73 3.35 -0.15
C TYR A 89 7.26 1.96 0.32
N TRP A 90 6.01 1.81 0.77
CA TRP A 90 5.48 0.52 1.27
C TRP A 90 5.60 -0.64 0.26
N LEU A 91 5.52 -0.37 -1.04
CA LEU A 91 5.77 -1.36 -2.09
C LEU A 91 7.21 -1.89 -2.05
N ASP A 92 8.20 -1.02 -1.81
CA ASP A 92 9.60 -1.45 -1.67
C ASP A 92 9.84 -2.22 -0.36
N ILE A 93 9.12 -1.92 0.73
CA ILE A 93 9.13 -2.77 1.93
C ILE A 93 8.69 -4.20 1.57
N LEU A 94 7.64 -4.36 0.75
CA LEU A 94 7.18 -5.67 0.31
C LEU A 94 8.17 -6.34 -0.65
N LYS A 95 8.81 -5.58 -1.52
CA LYS A 95 9.87 -6.07 -2.42
C LYS A 95 11.05 -6.64 -1.64
N PHE A 96 11.43 -6.01 -0.53
CA PHE A 96 12.53 -6.43 0.34
C PHE A 96 12.05 -7.21 1.58
N SER A 97 10.92 -7.89 1.51
CA SER A 97 10.31 -8.58 2.67
C SER A 97 10.96 -9.91 3.06
N GLY A 98 12.02 -10.38 2.38
CA GLY A 98 12.72 -11.62 2.75
C GLY A 98 11.84 -12.89 2.73
N GLY A 99 10.74 -12.88 1.97
CA GLY A 99 9.73 -13.94 1.95
C GLY A 99 8.66 -13.79 3.03
N GLY A 100 8.43 -12.57 3.54
CA GLY A 100 7.50 -12.30 4.63
C GLY A 100 8.14 -12.41 6.01
N ASP A 101 9.39 -11.97 6.14
CA ASP A 101 10.05 -11.79 7.43
C ASP A 101 9.80 -10.36 7.93
N LEU A 102 9.01 -10.24 9.01
CA LEU A 102 8.67 -8.95 9.60
C LEU A 102 9.91 -8.16 10.09
N ALA A 103 10.94 -8.84 10.59
CA ALA A 103 12.16 -8.16 11.03
C ALA A 103 12.89 -7.56 9.82
N GLU A 104 12.92 -8.29 8.70
CA GLU A 104 13.51 -7.79 7.45
C GLU A 104 12.68 -6.64 6.84
N MET A 105 11.35 -6.72 6.88
CA MET A 105 10.48 -5.61 6.45
C MET A 105 10.70 -4.34 7.27
N ARG A 106 10.90 -4.46 8.59
CA ARG A 106 11.21 -3.30 9.46
C ARG A 106 12.60 -2.72 9.14
N ARG A 107 13.61 -3.56 8.94
CA ARG A 107 14.93 -3.12 8.46
C ARG A 107 14.83 -2.41 7.11
N ALA A 108 14.02 -2.92 6.20
CA ALA A 108 13.77 -2.30 4.91
C ALA A 108 13.12 -0.92 5.05
N ALA A 109 12.12 -0.79 5.93
CA ALA A 109 11.49 0.49 6.19
C ALA A 109 12.47 1.55 6.73
N GLU A 110 13.31 1.17 7.69
CA GLU A 110 14.34 2.06 8.25
C GLU A 110 15.37 2.47 7.19
N ALA A 111 15.85 1.52 6.38
CA ALA A 111 16.82 1.77 5.32
C ALA A 111 16.26 2.69 4.23
N LEU A 112 15.00 2.46 3.83
CA LEU A 112 14.32 3.26 2.81
C LEU A 112 14.10 4.70 3.28
N GLU A 113 13.64 4.88 4.53
CA GLU A 113 13.49 6.20 5.14
C GLU A 113 14.81 6.98 5.15
N ALA A 114 15.92 6.33 5.53
CA ALA A 114 17.24 6.96 5.57
C ALA A 114 17.82 7.33 4.19
N THR A 115 17.19 6.85 3.10
CA THR A 115 17.60 7.11 1.72
C THR A 115 16.64 8.01 0.95
N LEU A 116 15.68 8.65 1.64
CA LEU A 116 14.80 9.62 1.02
C LEU A 116 15.61 10.86 0.58
N ASP A 117 15.59 11.15 -0.73
CA ASP A 117 16.28 12.32 -1.28
C ASP A 117 15.55 13.64 -0.92
N ASP A 118 14.23 13.61 -0.74
CA ASP A 118 13.36 14.77 -0.50
C ASP A 118 12.62 14.67 0.86
N GLU A 119 13.35 14.36 1.94
CA GLU A 119 12.78 14.13 3.28
C GLU A 119 11.87 15.27 3.77
N ASP A 120 12.27 16.53 3.60
CA ASP A 120 11.50 17.70 4.04
C ASP A 120 10.16 17.82 3.32
N GLU A 121 10.14 17.64 1.99
CA GLU A 121 8.92 17.71 1.17
C GLU A 121 7.98 16.54 1.49
N ILE A 122 8.53 15.34 1.67
CA ILE A 122 7.75 14.16 2.08
C ILE A 122 7.14 14.37 3.47
N ASN A 123 7.90 14.94 4.41
CA ASN A 123 7.39 15.22 5.75
C ASN A 123 6.33 16.33 5.76
N GLU A 124 6.47 17.36 4.93
CA GLU A 124 5.43 18.36 4.70
C GLU A 124 4.15 17.72 4.15
N ALA A 125 4.25 16.91 3.10
CA ALA A 125 3.12 16.18 2.53
C ALA A 125 2.43 15.27 3.58
N ARG A 126 3.22 14.57 4.40
CA ARG A 126 2.71 13.72 5.50
C ARG A 126 1.90 14.50 6.52
N GLU A 127 2.37 15.69 6.91
CA GLU A 127 1.67 16.53 7.88
C GLU A 127 0.41 17.13 7.27
N GLU A 128 0.50 17.67 6.04
CA GLU A 128 -0.64 18.25 5.34
C GLU A 128 -1.76 17.24 5.11
N ILE A 129 -1.44 16.00 4.68
CA ILE A 129 -2.45 14.95 4.55
C ILE A 129 -3.09 14.63 5.91
N ARG A 130 -2.28 14.50 6.97
CA ARG A 130 -2.80 14.19 8.32
C ARG A 130 -3.73 15.27 8.83
N MET A 131 -3.35 16.54 8.71
CA MET A 131 -4.17 17.67 9.12
C MET A 131 -5.46 17.77 8.31
N ASN A 132 -5.38 17.66 6.98
CA ASN A 132 -6.52 17.81 6.08
C ASN A 132 -7.55 16.68 6.20
N LEU A 133 -7.12 15.49 6.60
CA LEU A 133 -7.99 14.32 6.77
C LEU A 133 -8.27 13.99 8.25
N ALA A 134 -7.71 14.75 9.19
CA ALA A 134 -7.75 14.47 10.63
C ALA A 134 -7.32 13.03 10.97
N LEU A 135 -6.28 12.54 10.31
CA LEU A 135 -5.76 11.19 10.51
C LEU A 135 -4.98 11.09 11.82
N GLY A 136 -5.19 9.99 12.54
CA GLY A 136 -4.30 9.60 13.65
C GLY A 136 -2.94 9.13 13.14
N GLU A 137 -1.97 9.10 14.05
CA GLU A 137 -0.66 8.49 13.78
C GLU A 137 -0.77 6.96 13.72
N ALA A 138 -0.01 6.33 12.82
CA ALA A 138 0.06 4.87 12.74
C ALA A 138 1.14 4.36 13.70
N ASP A 139 0.74 3.58 14.71
CA ASP A 139 1.66 3.07 15.74
C ASP A 139 2.76 2.15 15.15
N ASP A 140 2.38 1.16 14.34
CA ASP A 140 3.29 0.25 13.63
C ASP A 140 2.77 -0.06 12.22
N PRO A 141 2.97 0.84 11.24
CA PRO A 141 2.46 0.65 9.89
C PRO A 141 3.06 -0.57 9.18
N VAL A 142 4.30 -0.95 9.50
CA VAL A 142 4.97 -2.12 8.89
C VAL A 142 4.40 -3.42 9.46
N GLY A 143 4.21 -3.48 10.77
CA GLY A 143 3.55 -4.61 11.43
C GLY A 143 2.11 -4.79 10.93
N ALA A 144 1.34 -3.71 10.85
CA ALA A 144 -0.03 -3.76 10.33
C ALA A 144 -0.10 -4.26 8.87
N LEU A 145 0.80 -3.78 8.01
CA LEU A 145 0.92 -4.26 6.62
C LEU A 145 1.26 -5.76 6.56
N TYR A 146 2.21 -6.21 7.39
CA TYR A 146 2.58 -7.62 7.47
C TYR A 146 1.40 -8.49 7.88
N GLU A 147 0.71 -8.15 8.97
CA GLU A 147 -0.42 -8.93 9.48
C GLU A 147 -1.56 -8.99 8.46
N ALA A 148 -1.87 -7.87 7.80
CA ALA A 148 -2.90 -7.81 6.77
C ALA A 148 -2.62 -8.77 5.60
N ILE A 149 -1.37 -8.81 5.12
CA ILE A 149 -0.97 -9.70 4.01
C ILE A 149 -0.89 -11.14 4.47
N ALA A 150 -0.32 -11.41 5.66
CA ALA A 150 -0.15 -12.74 6.19
C ALA A 150 -1.51 -13.42 6.50
N ALA A 151 -2.51 -12.63 6.91
CA ALA A 151 -3.87 -13.08 7.14
C ALA A 151 -4.73 -13.09 5.86
N SER A 152 -4.21 -12.60 4.73
CA SER A 152 -4.98 -12.47 3.50
C SER A 152 -5.36 -13.83 2.92
N ASP A 153 -6.67 -14.04 2.76
CA ASP A 153 -7.27 -15.22 2.14
C ASP A 153 -7.92 -14.92 0.78
N ALA A 154 -7.76 -13.69 0.29
CA ALA A 154 -8.31 -13.24 -0.98
C ALA A 154 -7.61 -13.96 -2.15
N ILE A 155 -8.40 -14.68 -2.96
CA ILE A 155 -7.90 -15.33 -4.17
C ILE A 155 -8.22 -14.44 -5.37
N VAL A 156 -7.19 -13.80 -5.91
CA VAL A 156 -7.28 -12.97 -7.11
C VAL A 156 -6.84 -13.77 -8.33
N ARG A 157 -7.54 -13.60 -9.46
CA ARG A 157 -7.25 -14.30 -10.71
C ARG A 157 -7.11 -13.34 -11.88
N ALA A 158 -6.15 -13.64 -12.75
CA ALA A 158 -6.02 -12.97 -14.04
C ALA A 158 -7.22 -13.29 -14.95
N THR A 159 -7.31 -12.59 -16.08
CA THR A 159 -8.33 -12.83 -17.11
C THR A 159 -8.29 -14.24 -17.71
N ASP A 160 -7.15 -14.92 -17.63
CA ASP A 160 -6.99 -16.32 -18.04
C ASP A 160 -7.34 -17.35 -16.94
N GLY A 161 -7.74 -16.87 -15.75
CA GLY A 161 -8.11 -17.68 -14.59
C GLY A 161 -6.95 -18.12 -13.70
N SER A 162 -5.70 -17.80 -14.07
CA SER A 162 -4.53 -18.11 -13.25
C SER A 162 -4.54 -17.33 -11.93
N PRO A 163 -4.22 -17.98 -10.79
CA PRO A 163 -4.22 -17.31 -9.50
C PRO A 163 -2.99 -16.41 -9.36
N PHE A 164 -3.18 -15.25 -8.75
CA PHE A 164 -2.09 -14.36 -8.37
C PHE A 164 -1.34 -14.93 -7.17
N THR A 165 -0.10 -14.46 -7.00
CA THR A 165 0.75 -14.88 -5.88
C THR A 165 0.77 -13.83 -4.76
N THR A 166 1.34 -14.19 -3.61
CA THR A 166 1.50 -13.26 -2.49
C THR A 166 2.31 -12.02 -2.86
N LEU A 167 2.07 -10.93 -2.14
CA LEU A 167 2.86 -9.69 -2.24
C LEU A 167 4.25 -9.83 -1.62
N PHE A 168 4.48 -10.79 -0.72
CA PHE A 168 5.81 -11.02 -0.17
C PHE A 168 6.78 -11.51 -1.25
N ASN A 169 7.91 -10.82 -1.34
CA ASN A 169 8.98 -11.11 -2.28
C ASN A 169 10.21 -11.65 -1.56
N ARG A 170 11.10 -12.33 -2.27
CA ARG A 170 12.24 -13.06 -1.68
C ARG A 170 13.49 -12.20 -1.47
N PHE A 171 13.49 -10.95 -1.92
CA PHE A 171 14.64 -10.08 -1.75
C PHE A 171 14.72 -9.58 -0.30
N SER A 172 15.94 -9.33 0.14
CA SER A 172 16.31 -8.66 1.39
C SER A 172 17.05 -7.37 1.04
N ILE A 173 17.17 -6.43 1.97
CA ILE A 173 17.94 -5.20 1.73
C ILE A 173 19.41 -5.48 1.43
N ASP A 174 19.93 -6.63 1.88
CA ASP A 174 21.31 -7.04 1.60
C ASP A 174 21.55 -7.32 0.10
N ASN A 175 20.47 -7.53 -0.67
CA ASN A 175 20.52 -7.62 -2.13
C ASN A 175 20.70 -6.26 -2.82
N ASN A 176 20.55 -5.14 -2.10
CA ASN A 176 20.75 -3.78 -2.60
C ASN A 176 21.89 -3.09 -1.83
N PRO A 177 23.07 -2.85 -2.47
CA PRO A 177 24.21 -2.24 -1.79
C PRO A 177 23.92 -0.89 -1.13
N MET A 178 23.02 -0.08 -1.69
CA MET A 178 22.65 1.22 -1.15
C MET A 178 21.88 1.06 0.17
N LEU A 179 20.81 0.26 0.15
CA LEU A 179 19.97 0.02 1.33
C LEU A 179 20.73 -0.75 2.42
N ARG A 180 21.56 -1.72 2.03
CA ARG A 180 22.44 -2.42 2.97
C ARG A 180 23.35 -1.46 3.74
N ASN A 181 23.92 -0.47 3.05
CA ASN A 181 24.81 0.51 3.69
C ASN A 181 24.03 1.49 4.58
N ALA A 182 22.79 1.81 4.23
CA ALA A 182 21.91 2.66 5.05
C ALA A 182 21.45 1.96 6.34
N ALA A 183 21.36 0.63 6.33
CA ALA A 183 20.98 -0.19 7.48
C ALA A 183 22.15 -0.69 8.35
N ALA A 184 23.39 -0.26 8.05
CA ALA A 184 24.62 -0.75 8.66
C ALA A 184 25.04 0.00 9.93
#